data_AF-A0AA43C4I1-F1
#
_entry.id   AF-A0AA43C4I1-F1
#
_cell.length_a   1.000
_cell.length_b   1.000
_cell.length_c   1.000
_cell.angle_alpha   90.00
_cell.angle_beta   90.00
_cell.angle_gamma   90.00
#
_symmetry.space_group_name_H-M   'P 1'
#
loop_
_entity.id
_entity.type
_entity.pdbx_description
1 polymer ?
#
loop_
_entity_poly.entity_id
_entity_poly.type
_entity_poly.pdbx_seq_one_letter_code
_entity_poly.pdbx_strand_id
1 'polypeptide(L)'
;MLNIRNKISGRLKNRGLAPIEITRLIKDVYNIIGSEWYFTTADVKYALERLGWERYLLDNYTLELIFLYLDDQALVGLNRHVVH
;
A
#
# COMPACT_ATOMS: atom_id res chain seq x y z
N MET A 1 -18.05 3.73 4.91
CA MET A 1 -16.58 3.76 4.97
C MET A 1 -16.08 4.91 4.10
N LEU A 2 -15.44 5.95 4.65
CA LEU A 2 -14.72 6.93 3.81
C LEU A 2 -13.76 6.14 2.91
N ASN A 3 -13.90 6.27 1.59
CA ASN A 3 -13.21 5.41 0.62
C ASN A 3 -11.68 5.59 0.76
N ILE A 4 -11.03 4.72 1.55
CA ILE A 4 -9.60 4.77 1.89
C ILE A 4 -8.76 4.81 0.61
N ARG A 5 -9.18 4.04 -0.41
CA ARG A 5 -8.56 4.05 -1.74
C ARG A 5 -8.60 5.43 -2.40
N ASN A 6 -9.69 6.18 -2.27
CA ASN A 6 -9.78 7.55 -2.79
C ASN A 6 -8.85 8.50 -2.02
N LYS A 7 -8.71 8.34 -0.69
CA LYS A 7 -7.75 9.13 0.10
C LYS A 7 -6.30 8.87 -0.32
N ILE A 8 -5.92 7.60 -0.44
CA ILE A 8 -4.60 7.19 -0.94
C ILE A 8 -4.37 7.81 -2.33
N SER A 9 -5.33 7.62 -3.24
CA SER A 9 -5.23 8.13 -4.61
C SER A 9 -5.07 9.65 -4.66
N GLY A 10 -5.84 10.40 -3.89
CA GLY A 10 -5.74 11.86 -3.84
C GLY A 10 -4.37 12.33 -3.34
N ARG A 11 -3.84 11.72 -2.28
CA ARG A 11 -2.52 12.06 -1.74
C ARG A 11 -1.39 11.77 -2.72
N LEU A 12 -1.43 10.62 -3.40
CA LEU A 12 -0.39 10.22 -4.34
C LEU A 12 -0.47 11.01 -5.66
N LYS A 13 -1.67 11.36 -6.13
CA LYS A 13 -1.82 12.28 -7.26
C LYS A 13 -1.23 13.66 -6.97
N ASN A 14 -1.43 14.18 -5.75
CA ASN A 14 -0.82 15.45 -5.33
C ASN A 14 0.72 15.38 -5.26
N ARG A 15 1.29 14.17 -5.26
CA ARG A 15 2.74 13.91 -5.35
C ARG A 15 3.22 13.59 -6.77
N GLY A 16 2.35 13.74 -7.78
CA GLY A 16 2.70 13.59 -9.19
C GLY A 16 2.52 12.18 -9.76
N LEU A 17 2.05 11.19 -8.99
CA LEU A 17 1.84 9.84 -9.52
C LEU A 17 0.60 9.76 -10.41
N ALA A 18 0.77 9.15 -11.57
CA ALA A 18 -0.31 8.71 -12.43
C ALA A 18 -1.11 7.54 -11.78
N PRO A 19 -2.39 7.33 -12.17
CA PRO A 19 -3.21 6.24 -11.64
C PRO A 19 -2.58 4.84 -11.77
N ILE A 20 -1.84 4.59 -12.85
CA ILE A 20 -1.14 3.33 -13.06
C ILE A 20 0.02 3.15 -12.07
N GLU A 21 0.75 4.22 -11.78
CA GLU A 21 1.86 4.21 -10.81
C GLU A 21 1.33 4.00 -9.39
N ILE A 22 0.20 4.61 -9.04
CA ILE A 22 -0.47 4.40 -7.76
C ILE A 22 -0.84 2.92 -7.59
N THR A 23 -1.36 2.30 -8.64
CA THR A 23 -1.72 0.88 -8.61
C THR A 23 -0.48 0.00 -8.46
N ARG A 24 0.61 0.32 -9.18
CA ARG A 24 1.90 -0.38 -9.05
C ARG A 24 2.46 -0.24 -7.63
N LEU A 25 2.45 0.97 -7.06
CA LEU A 25 2.97 1.24 -5.73
C LEU A 25 2.25 0.43 -4.66
N ILE A 26 0.91 0.39 -4.69
CA ILE A 26 0.12 -0.39 -3.74
C ILE A 26 0.45 -1.89 -3.86
N LYS A 27 0.63 -2.39 -5.08
CA LYS A 27 1.02 -3.78 -5.33
C LYS A 27 2.44 -4.08 -4.84
N ASP A 28 3.38 -3.17 -5.04
CA ASP A 28 4.75 -3.32 -4.56
C ASP A 28 4.77 -3.34 -3.02
N VAL A 29 4.01 -2.48 -2.35
CA VAL A 29 3.83 -2.53 -0.88
C VAL A 29 3.25 -3.88 -0.45
N TYR A 30 2.19 -4.36 -1.11
CA TYR A 30 1.58 -5.67 -0.81
C TYR A 30 2.59 -6.82 -0.92
N ASN A 31 3.41 -6.81 -1.97
CA ASN A 31 4.42 -7.85 -2.17
C ASN A 31 5.53 -7.80 -1.11
N ILE A 32 5.97 -6.60 -0.73
CA ILE A 32 6.97 -6.40 0.33
C ILE A 32 6.45 -6.98 1.65
N ILE A 33 5.27 -6.56 2.10
CA ILE A 33 4.70 -7.02 3.37
C ILE A 33 4.30 -8.50 3.35
N GLY A 34 3.96 -9.06 2.18
CA GLY A 34 3.63 -10.48 2.04
C GLY A 34 4.84 -11.42 2.06
N SER A 35 6.06 -10.87 1.91
CA SER A 35 7.31 -11.64 1.87
C SER A 35 8.01 -11.80 3.23
N GLU A 36 7.69 -10.95 4.21
CA GLU A 36 8.34 -10.92 5.51
C GLU A 36 7.30 -10.90 6.64
N TRP A 37 7.55 -11.67 7.71
CA TRP A 37 6.62 -11.79 8.85
C TRP A 37 6.57 -10.52 9.73
N TYR A 38 7.61 -9.69 9.66
CA TYR A 38 7.72 -8.45 10.43
C TYR A 38 8.42 -7.40 9.58
N PHE A 39 7.82 -6.21 9.47
CA PHE A 39 8.38 -5.07 8.79
C PHE A 39 8.11 -3.79 9.57
N THR A 40 9.04 -2.85 9.55
CA THR A 40 8.80 -1.47 9.99
C THR A 40 8.44 -0.59 8.79
N THR A 41 7.90 0.60 9.05
CA THR A 41 7.68 1.60 7.99
C THR A 41 8.98 2.01 7.30
N ALA A 42 10.12 1.93 7.99
CA ALA A 42 11.43 2.21 7.41
C ALA A 42 11.86 1.09 6.44
N ASP A 43 11.65 -0.18 6.81
CA ASP A 43 11.99 -1.33 5.97
C ASP A 43 11.21 -1.30 4.66
N VAL A 44 9.90 -1.00 4.72
CA VAL A 44 9.06 -0.89 3.53
C VAL A 44 9.52 0.24 2.61
N LYS A 45 9.87 1.41 3.17
CA LYS A 45 10.39 2.53 2.36
C LYS A 45 11.72 2.18 1.70
N TYR A 46 12.61 1.50 2.41
CA TYR A 46 13.89 1.06 1.86
C TYR A 46 13.70 0.01 0.75
N ALA A 47 12.79 -0.94 0.95
CA ALA A 47 12.45 -1.93 -0.07
C ALA A 47 11.85 -1.27 -1.33
N LEU A 48 10.96 -0.28 -1.17
CA LEU A 48 10.42 0.50 -2.28
C LEU A 48 11.52 1.28 -3.03
N GLU A 49 12.47 1.88 -2.31
CA GLU A 49 13.63 2.55 -2.93
C GLU A 49 14.44 1.59 -3.80
N ARG A 50 14.67 0.36 -3.32
CA ARG A 50 15.33 -0.70 -4.11
C ARG A 50 14.56 -1.13 -5.36
N LEU A 51 13.24 -0.93 -5.38
CA LEU A 51 12.37 -1.18 -6.54
C LEU A 51 12.28 0.04 -7.49
N GLY A 52 13.06 1.10 -7.22
CA GLY A 52 13.13 2.31 -8.03
C GLY A 52 12.12 3.39 -7.68
N TRP A 53 11.44 3.29 -6.54
CA TRP A 53 10.60 4.38 -6.04
C TRP A 53 11.44 5.45 -5.33
N GLU A 54 10.96 6.69 -5.35
CA GLU A 54 11.63 7.76 -4.62
C GLU A 54 11.54 7.54 -3.10
N ARG A 55 12.67 7.69 -2.39
CA ARG A 55 12.79 7.42 -0.94
C ARG A 55 11.79 8.18 -0.06
N TYR A 56 11.38 9.39 -0.47
CA TYR A 56 10.48 10.26 0.28
C TYR A 56 9.08 10.36 -0.35
N LEU A 57 8.76 9.46 -1.28
CA LEU A 57 7.45 9.38 -1.92
C LEU A 57 6.31 9.16 -0.92
N LEU A 58 6.55 8.33 0.09
CA LEU A 58 5.57 7.97 1.12
C LEU A 58 5.95 8.57 2.48
N ASP A 59 5.09 9.47 2.97
CA ASP A 59 5.06 9.77 4.40
C ASP A 59 4.45 8.60 5.19
N ASN A 60 4.71 8.53 6.50
CA ASN A 60 4.24 7.43 7.35
C ASN A 60 2.71 7.29 7.30
N TYR A 61 2.00 8.41 7.30
CA TYR A 61 0.55 8.43 7.26
C TYR A 61 -0.01 7.81 5.96
N THR A 62 0.58 8.12 4.81
CA THR A 62 0.17 7.57 3.51
C THR A 62 0.45 6.07 3.45
N LEU A 63 1.57 5.63 4.03
CA LEU A 63 1.90 4.22 4.14
C LEU A 63 0.94 3.45 5.06
N GLU A 64 0.57 4.02 6.21
CA GLU A 64 -0.44 3.45 7.12
C GLU A 64 -1.82 3.32 6.45
N LEU A 65 -2.23 4.31 5.64
CA LEU A 65 -3.46 4.21 4.86
C LEU A 65 -3.42 3.03 3.87
N ILE A 66 -2.25 2.79 3.26
CA ILE A 66 -2.06 1.66 2.34
C ILE A 66 -2.15 0.33 3.12
N PHE A 67 -1.52 0.21 4.29
CA PHE A 67 -1.64 -0.97 5.13
C PHE A 67 -3.10 -1.24 5.51
N LEU A 68 -3.82 -0.23 6.01
CA LEU A 68 -5.23 -0.37 6.36
C LEU A 68 -6.09 -0.78 5.15
N TYR A 69 -5.79 -0.25 3.97
CA TYR A 69 -6.47 -0.66 2.74
C TYR A 69 -6.21 -2.12 2.41
N LEU A 70 -4.96 -2.59 2.51
CA LEU A 70 -4.59 -3.97 2.21
C LEU A 70 -5.18 -4.97 3.23
N ASP A 71 -5.20 -4.62 4.51
CA ASP A 71 -5.83 -5.43 5.56
C ASP A 71 -7.35 -5.57 5.33
N ASP A 72 -8.03 -4.49 4.98
CA ASP A 72 -9.45 -4.53 4.61
C ASP A 72 -9.70 -5.44 3.40
N GLN A 73 -8.83 -5.38 2.38
CA GLN A 73 -8.92 -6.30 1.23
C GLN A 73 -8.63 -7.76 1.60
N ALA A 74 -7.69 -8.03 2.51
CA ALA A 74 -7.38 -9.39 2.97
C ALA A 74 -8.56 -10.01 3.74
N LEU A 75 -9.20 -9.23 4.61
CA LEU A 75 -10.40 -9.66 5.34
C LEU A 75 -11.58 -9.96 4.40
N VAL A 76 -11.77 -9.16 3.36
CA VAL A 76 -12.78 -9.42 2.31
C VAL A 76 -12.43 -10.70 1.53
N GLY A 77 -11.15 -10.92 1.23
CA GLY A 77 -10.68 -12.15 0.59
C GLY A 77 -10.96 -13.40 1.43
N LEU A 78 -10.65 -13.36 2.73
CA LEU A 78 -10.88 -14.47 3.66
C LEU A 78 -12.37 -14.82 3.77
N ASN A 79 -13.25 -13.82 3.90
CA ASN A 79 -14.69 -14.04 4.00
C ASN A 79 -15.32 -14.66 2.73
N ARG A 80 -14.69 -14.52 1.56
CA ARG A 80 -15.15 -15.17 0.33
C ARG A 80 -14.80 -16.65 0.25
N HIS A 81 -13.82 -17.12 1.03
CA HIS A 81 -13.38 -18.52 1.03
C HIS A 81 -14.01 -19.38 2.13
N VAL A 82 -14.75 -18.78 3.08
CA VAL A 82 -15.38 -19.50 4.22
C VAL A 82 -16.85 -19.89 3.94
N VAL A 83 -17.36 -19.64 2.73
CA VAL A 83 -18.68 -20.15 2.33
C VAL A 83 -18.50 -21.51 1.65
N HIS A 84 -18.48 -22.57 2.45
CA HIS A 84 -18.76 -23.94 2.04
C HIS A 84 -19.56 -24.66 3.13
#